data_AF-A0A3M3XTD8-F1
#
_entry.id   AF-A0A3M3XTD8-F1
#
_cell.length_a   1.000
_cell.length_b   1.000
_cell.length_c   1.000
_cell.angle_alpha   90.00
_cell.angle_beta   90.00
_cell.angle_gamma   90.00
#
_symmetry.space_group_name_H-M   'P 1'
#
loop_
_entity.id
_entity.type
_entity.pdbx_description
1 polymer ?
#
loop_
_entity_poly.entity_id
_entity_poly.type
_entity_poly.pdbx_seq_one_letter_code
_entity_poly.pdbx_strand_id
1 'polypeptide(L)' 'MKIVFEDIESPPCCLLTLGTFTVMFLIRSDAENFLRFLTGRDDIVGASS' A
#
# COMPACT_ATOMS: atom_id res chain seq x y z
N MET A 1 -2.76 -5.51 13.73
CA MET A 1 -3.21 -4.57 12.69
C MET A 1 -3.67 -5.38 11.49
N LYS A 2 -4.94 -5.28 11.08
CA LYS A 2 -5.46 -6.01 9.91
C LYS A 2 -5.17 -5.17 8.66
N ILE A 3 -4.58 -5.80 7.65
CA ILE A 3 -4.30 -5.22 6.33
C ILE A 3 -5.25 -5.88 5.35
N VAL A 4 -5.94 -5.08 4.54
CA VAL A 4 -6.85 -5.57 3.49
C VAL A 4 -6.58 -4.80 2.20
N PHE A 5 -6.48 -5.54 1.10
CA PHE A 5 -6.48 -4.98 -0.26
C PHE A 5 -7.79 -5.38 -0.93
N GLU A 6 -8.44 -4.43 -1.59
CA GLU A 6 -9.66 -4.63 -2.35
C GLU A 6 -9.52 -3.96 -3.71
N ASP A 7 -9.65 -4.74 -4.79
CA ASP A 7 -9.61 -4.22 -6.15
C ASP A 7 -11.04 -3.83 -6.58
N ILE A 8 -11.21 -2.60 -7.03
CA ILE A 8 -12.47 -2.03 -7.53
C ILE A 8 -12.40 -1.98 -9.05
N GLU A 9 -13.41 -2.51 -9.74
CA GLU A 9 -13.41 -2.59 -11.20
C GLU A 9 -13.88 -1.30 -11.89
N SER A 10 -14.66 -0.45 -11.21
CA SER A 10 -15.20 0.79 -11.79
C SER A 10 -15.40 1.91 -10.75
N PRO A 11 -14.56 2.97 -10.75
CA PRO A 11 -13.36 3.10 -11.56
C PRO A 11 -12.30 2.05 -11.15
N PRO A 12 -11.43 1.61 -12.08
CA PRO A 12 -10.36 0.68 -11.76
C PRO A 12 -9.41 1.30 -10.73
N CYS A 13 -9.41 0.76 -9.51
CA CYS A 13 -8.54 1.20 -8.42
C CYS A 13 -8.34 0.09 -7.37
N CYS A 14 -7.45 0.32 -6.40
CA CYS A 14 -7.17 -0.57 -5.29
C CYS A 14 -7.34 0.19 -3.96
N LEU A 15 -8.14 -0.33 -3.04
CA LEU A 15 -8.30 0.17 -1.70
C LEU A 15 -7.39 -0.59 -0.74
N LEU A 16 -6.53 0.14 -0.03
CA LEU A 16 -5.74 -0.37 1.08
C LEU A 16 -6.38 0.06 2.40
N THR A 17 -6.80 -0.90 3.22
CA THR A 17 -7.35 -0.64 4.56
C THR A 17 -6.40 -1.10 5.66
N LEU A 18 -6.08 -0.19 6.56
CA LEU A 18 -5.16 -0.30 7.69
C LEU A 18 -5.88 0.10 8.98
N GLY A 19 -6.52 -0.87 9.65
CA GLY A 19 -7.37 -0.56 10.81
C GLY A 19 -8.56 0.32 10.41
N THR A 20 -8.58 1.58 10.84
CA THR A 20 -9.63 2.57 10.51
C THR A 20 -9.23 3.53 9.38
N PHE A 21 -8.04 3.36 8.80
CA PHE A 21 -7.52 4.20 7.73
C PHE A 21 -7.65 3.47 6.39
N THR A 22 -8.28 4.10 5.40
CA THR A 22 -8.43 3.56 4.05
C THR A 22 -7.86 4.56 3.04
N VAL A 23 -7.03 4.08 2.12
CA VAL A 23 -6.43 4.87 1.04
C VAL A 23 -6.75 4.20 -0.29
N MET A 24 -7.10 5.02 -1.28
CA MET A 24 -7.31 4.59 -2.65
C MET A 24 -6.05 4.82 -3.48
N PHE A 25 -5.64 3.80 -4.22
CA PHE A 25 -4.56 3.82 -5.20
C PHE A 25 -5.13 3.50 -6.58
N LEU A 26 -4.59 4.10 -7.63
CA LEU A 26 -5.00 3.75 -9.01
C LEU A 26 -4.50 2.35 -9.40
N ILE A 27 -3.38 1.91 -8.83
CA ILE A 27 -2.74 0.64 -9.15
C ILE A 27 -2.41 -0.10 -7.85
N ARG A 28 -2.65 -1.41 -7.82
CA ARG A 28 -2.38 -2.27 -6.67
C ARG A 28 -0.91 -2.28 -6.24
N SER A 29 0.03 -2.23 -7.19
CA SER A 29 1.46 -2.19 -6.89
C SER A 29 1.86 -1.00 -6.03
N ASP A 30 1.22 0.15 -6.22
CA ASP A 30 1.50 1.35 -5.44
C ASP A 30 1.00 1.21 -4.00
N ALA A 31 -0.16 0.58 -3.83
CA ALA A 31 -0.70 0.24 -2.52
C ALA A 31 0.23 -0.73 -1.76
N GLU A 32 0.80 -1.72 -2.46
CA GLU A 32 1.75 -2.68 -1.90
C GLU A 32 3.08 -2.01 -1.52
N ASN A 33 3.62 -1.13 -2.37
CA ASN A 33 4.82 -0.35 -2.07
C ASN A 33 4.62 0.56 -0.86
N PHE A 34 3.48 1.25 -0.78
CA PHE A 34 3.12 2.07 0.37
C PHE A 34 3.03 1.25 1.66
N LEU A 35 2.48 0.04 1.61
CA LEU A 35 2.47 -0.86 2.76
C LEU A 35 3.88 -1.28 3.20
N ARG A 36 4.78 -1.57 2.25
CA ARG A 36 6.19 -1.91 2.57
C ARG A 36 6.91 -0.75 3.25
N PHE A 37 6.71 0.46 2.74
CA PHE A 37 7.20 1.70 3.36
C PHE A 37 6.68 1.84 4.80
N LEU A 38 5.36 1.71 5.01
CA LEU A 38 4.75 1.84 6.35
C LEU A 38 5.19 0.76 7.35
N THR A 39 5.44 -0.45 6.88
CA THR A 39 5.85 -1.58 7.73
C THR A 39 7.35 -1.64 7.98
N GLY A 40 8.11 -0.68 7.45
CA GLY A 40 9.58 -0.66 7.58
C GLY A 40 10.25 -1.87 6.93
N ARG A 41 9.58 -2.49 5.94
CA ARG A 41 10.13 -3.58 5.11
C ARG A 41 10.77 -3.07 3.82
N ASP A 42 10.85 -1.75 3.63
CA ASP A 42 11.91 -1.19 2.81
C ASP A 42 13.22 -1.46 3.54
N ASP A 43 13.86 -2.58 3.20
CA ASP A 43 15.26 -2.78 3.50
C ASP A 43 15.99 -1.53 3.02
N ILE A 44 16.69 -0.89 3.95
CA ILE A 44 17.61 0.21 3.72
C ILE A 44 18.73 -0.33 2.83
N VAL A 45 18.48 -0.44 1.54
CA VAL A 45 19.46 -0.68 0.47
C VAL A 45 19.42 0.58 -0.39
N GLY A 46 19.91 1.71 0.15
CA GLY A 46 19.95 2.93 -0.65
C GLY A 46 20.16 4.27 0.04
N ALA A 47 20.47 4.35 1.33
CA ALA A 47 20.90 5.62 1.94
C ALA A 47 22.24 5.45 2.68
N SER A 48 23.24 5.03 1.93
CA SER A 48 24.64 5.30 2.22
C SER A 48 25.28 5.74 0.90
N SER A 49 25.24 7.04 0.63
CA SER A 49 26.15 7.79 -0.26
C SER A 49 25.92 9.27 -0.05
#